data_AF-A0A5J5VTM2-F1
#
_entry.id   AF-A0A5J5VTM2-F1
#
_cell.length_a   1.000
_cell.length_b   1.000
_cell.length_c   1.000
_cell.angle_alpha   90.00
_cell.angle_beta   90.00
_cell.angle_gamma   90.00
#
_symmetry.space_group_name_H-M   'P 1'
#
loop_
_entity.id
_entity.type
_entity.pdbx_description
1 polymer ?
#
loop_
_entity_poly.entity_id
_entity_poly.type
_entity_poly.pdbx_seq_one_letter_code
_entity_poly.pdbx_strand_id
1 'polypeptide(L)'
;MAGPDSTAATKSHQIGDTSAKLNNLTLRIWPPTQRTRDAVINRLIETLSSSQSLLSKRYGTIPKEEASAAAMLIEQEAFSLAGASFYGEDDSGMETSRCIPRR
;
A
#
# COMPACT_ATOMS: atom_id res chain seq x y z
N MET A 1 -29.30 -10.24 49.82
CA MET A 1 -30.23 -9.83 48.74
C MET A 1 -30.04 -8.33 48.58
N ALA A 2 -29.49 -7.72 47.53
CA ALA A 2 -29.31 -8.09 46.13
C ALA A 2 -27.94 -7.59 45.62
N GLY A 3 -27.43 -8.21 44.55
CA GLY A 3 -26.14 -7.89 43.90
C GLY A 3 -26.21 -6.71 42.92
N PRO A 4 -25.07 -6.31 42.33
CA PRO A 4 -24.95 -5.15 41.45
C PRO A 4 -25.22 -5.49 39.97
N ASP A 5 -26.18 -4.83 39.33
CA ASP A 5 -26.38 -4.91 37.87
C ASP A 5 -25.52 -3.87 37.14
N SER A 6 -24.30 -4.29 36.81
CA SER A 6 -23.52 -3.71 35.71
C SER A 6 -24.15 -4.13 34.39
N THR A 7 -24.80 -3.20 33.69
CA THR A 7 -25.01 -3.34 32.23
C THR A 7 -24.48 -2.10 31.54
N ALA A 8 -23.24 -2.22 31.05
CA ALA A 8 -22.63 -1.30 30.12
C ALA A 8 -23.43 -1.33 28.80
N ALA A 9 -24.14 -0.25 28.51
CA ALA A 9 -24.73 -0.02 27.20
C ALA A 9 -23.62 0.34 26.20
N THR A 10 -23.09 -0.68 25.53
CA THR A 10 -22.21 -0.55 24.37
C THR A 10 -22.93 0.22 23.27
N LYS A 11 -22.46 1.45 23.01
CA LYS A 11 -22.90 2.30 21.91
C LYS A 11 -22.32 1.78 20.59
N SER A 12 -23.03 0.86 19.95
CA SER A 12 -22.76 0.45 18.57
C SER A 12 -23.39 1.43 17.58
N HIS A 13 -22.75 1.57 16.42
CA HIS A 13 -23.19 2.24 15.18
C HIS A 13 -22.73 3.68 15.00
N GLN A 14 -21.52 3.84 14.44
CA GLN A 14 -21.16 4.91 13.50
C GLN A 14 -20.07 4.39 12.52
N ILE A 15 -20.36 3.32 11.74
CA ILE A 15 -19.45 2.80 10.71
C ILE A 15 -19.91 3.25 9.29
N GLY A 16 -21.15 3.72 9.15
CA GLY A 16 -21.72 4.15 7.86
C GLY A 16 -21.25 5.54 7.39
N ASP A 17 -21.04 6.47 8.32
CA ASP A 17 -20.72 7.87 7.98
C ASP A 17 -19.24 8.11 7.62
N THR A 18 -18.34 7.17 7.94
CA THR A 18 -16.90 7.32 7.64
C THR A 18 -16.62 7.15 6.15
N SER A 19 -17.28 6.21 5.47
CA SER A 19 -17.12 5.98 4.03
C SER A 19 -17.50 7.22 3.21
N ALA A 20 -18.60 7.89 3.59
CA ALA A 20 -19.08 9.13 2.98
C ALA A 20 -18.32 10.41 3.40
N LYS A 21 -17.32 10.28 4.29
CA LYS A 21 -16.38 11.35 4.64
C LYS A 21 -15.01 11.17 4.00
N LEU A 22 -14.62 9.92 3.68
CA LEU A 22 -13.35 9.57 3.04
C LEU A 22 -13.37 9.74 1.50
N ASN A 23 -14.52 9.57 0.87
CA ASN A 23 -14.76 9.85 -0.55
C ASN A 23 -14.51 11.32 -0.96
N ASN A 24 -14.57 12.28 -0.02
CA ASN A 24 -14.18 13.69 -0.26
C ASN A 24 -12.73 14.00 0.17
N LEU A 25 -11.96 13.01 0.63
CA LEU A 25 -10.59 13.23 1.05
C LEU A 25 -9.64 13.01 -0.13
N THR A 26 -9.36 14.09 -0.87
CA THR A 26 -8.27 14.10 -1.84
C THR A 26 -6.94 14.04 -1.08
N LEU A 27 -6.41 12.83 -0.89
CA LEU A 27 -5.13 12.62 -0.25
C LEU A 27 -4.00 12.89 -1.25
N ARG A 28 -3.27 14.00 -1.08
CA ARG A 28 -1.99 14.27 -1.77
C ARG A 28 -0.87 13.42 -1.15
N ILE A 29 -0.97 12.10 -1.29
CA ILE A 29 0.02 11.13 -0.76
C ILE A 29 1.30 11.14 -1.61
N TRP A 30 1.23 11.64 -2.85
CA TRP A 30 2.33 11.65 -3.81
C TRP A 30 2.88 13.09 -4.04
N PRO A 31 4.21 13.29 -4.15
CA PRO A 31 5.27 12.29 -4.08
C PRO A 31 5.58 11.82 -2.64
N PRO A 32 5.88 10.53 -2.44
CA PRO A 32 6.24 9.99 -1.13
C PRO A 32 7.51 10.67 -0.60
N THR A 33 7.56 10.86 0.71
CA THR A 33 8.77 11.39 1.37
C THR A 33 9.92 10.40 1.23
N GLN A 34 11.17 10.89 1.30
CA GLN A 34 12.35 10.02 1.25
C GLN A 34 12.30 8.90 2.30
N ARG A 35 11.82 9.21 3.51
CA ARG A 35 11.62 8.22 4.57
C ARG A 35 10.67 7.09 4.16
N THR A 36 9.59 7.41 3.45
CA THR A 36 8.64 6.42 2.94
C THR A 36 9.28 5.58 1.84
N ARG A 37 10.07 6.20 0.96
CA ARG A 37 10.84 5.49 -0.09
C ARG A 37 11.83 4.51 0.52
N ASP A 38 12.61 4.93 1.51
CA ASP A 38 13.57 4.08 2.22
C ASP A 38 12.88 2.91 2.94
N ALA A 39 11.69 3.13 3.50
CA ALA A 39 10.89 2.06 4.12
C ALA A 39 10.42 1.03 3.09
N VAL A 40 10.05 1.46 1.87
CA VAL A 40 9.71 0.56 0.77
C VAL A 40 10.92 -0.27 0.35
N ILE A 41 12.09 0.36 0.20
CA ILE A 41 13.34 -0.33 -0.14
C ILE A 41 13.66 -1.40 0.91
N ASN A 42 13.64 -1.05 2.20
CA ASN A 42 13.89 -2.00 3.28
C ASN A 42 12.90 -3.17 3.26
N ARG A 43 11.62 -2.89 3.01
CA ARG A 43 10.60 -3.93 2.89
C ARG A 43 10.83 -4.84 1.69
N LEU A 44 11.26 -4.30 0.56
CA LEU A 44 11.62 -5.08 -0.63
C LEU A 44 12.83 -5.98 -0.35
N ILE A 45 13.86 -5.46 0.32
CA ILE A 45 15.03 -6.24 0.74
C ILE A 45 14.61 -7.42 1.59
N GLU A 46 13.79 -7.19 2.64
CA GLU A 46 13.25 -8.27 3.46
C GLU A 46 12.44 -9.26 2.63
N THR A 47 11.65 -8.79 1.68
CA THR A 47 10.78 -9.64 0.86
C THR A 47 11.58 -10.54 -0.08
N LEU A 48 12.70 -10.06 -0.63
CA LEU A 48 13.55 -10.78 -1.57
C LEU A 48 14.60 -11.67 -0.88
N SER A 49 15.07 -11.27 0.31
CA SER A 49 16.06 -12.04 1.07
C SER A 49 15.45 -13.00 2.09
N SER A 50 14.16 -12.83 2.47
CA SER A 50 13.52 -13.68 3.47
C SER A 50 13.03 -15.00 2.88
N SER A 51 13.44 -16.10 3.51
CA SER A 51 12.99 -17.45 3.18
C SER A 51 11.52 -17.70 3.51
N GLN A 52 10.87 -16.85 4.31
CA GLN A 52 9.46 -16.97 4.68
C GLN A 52 8.52 -16.15 3.76
N SER A 53 9.06 -15.37 2.83
CA SER A 53 8.28 -14.56 1.89
C SER A 53 7.48 -15.41 0.90
N LEU A 54 6.39 -14.88 0.32
CA LEU A 54 5.63 -15.62 -0.70
C LEU A 54 6.44 -15.90 -1.97
N LEU A 55 7.39 -15.01 -2.30
CA LEU A 55 8.25 -15.16 -3.47
C LEU A 55 9.27 -16.30 -3.30
N SER A 56 9.76 -16.51 -2.08
CA SER A 56 10.79 -17.52 -1.80
C SER A 56 10.33 -18.94 -2.15
N LYS A 57 9.03 -19.22 -2.02
CA LYS A 57 8.43 -20.52 -2.33
C LYS A 57 8.50 -20.90 -3.80
N ARG A 58 8.61 -19.93 -4.71
CA ARG A 58 8.56 -20.16 -6.17
C ARG A 58 9.87 -19.81 -6.86
N TYR A 59 10.59 -18.83 -6.34
CA TYR A 59 11.77 -18.26 -6.98
C TYR A 59 13.04 -18.42 -6.13
N GLY A 60 12.93 -18.92 -4.90
CA GLY A 60 14.04 -18.94 -3.95
C GLY A 60 14.33 -17.57 -3.34
N THR A 61 15.42 -17.47 -2.60
CA THR A 61 15.88 -16.24 -1.93
C THR A 61 17.18 -15.78 -2.53
N ILE A 62 17.37 -14.47 -2.63
CA ILE A 62 18.64 -13.87 -3.05
C ILE A 62 19.40 -13.29 -1.84
N PRO A 63 20.75 -13.23 -1.88
CA PRO A 63 21.53 -12.66 -0.80
C PRO A 63 21.19 -11.17 -0.60
N LYS A 64 21.35 -10.69 0.64
CA LYS A 64 20.91 -9.35 1.04
C LYS A 64 21.54 -8.21 0.22
N GLU A 65 22.79 -8.37 -0.21
CA GLU A 65 23.51 -7.38 -1.01
C GLU A 65 22.96 -7.27 -2.44
N GLU A 66 22.60 -8.39 -3.04
CA GLU A 66 21.94 -8.41 -4.35
C GLU A 66 20.49 -7.91 -4.23
N ALA A 67 19.82 -8.27 -3.14
CA ALA A 67 18.48 -7.80 -2.82
C ALA A 67 18.40 -6.28 -2.63
N SER A 68 19.42 -5.67 -2.02
CA SER A 68 19.47 -4.21 -1.85
C SER A 68 19.66 -3.49 -3.17
N ALA A 69 20.56 -3.96 -4.03
CA ALA A 69 20.73 -3.41 -5.37
C ALA A 69 19.42 -3.50 -6.18
N ALA A 70 18.80 -4.68 -6.21
CA ALA A 70 17.53 -4.89 -6.91
C ALA A 70 16.40 -4.03 -6.34
N ALA A 71 16.26 -3.94 -5.01
CA ALA A 71 15.22 -3.15 -4.36
C ALA A 71 15.34 -1.65 -4.66
N MET A 72 16.57 -1.11 -4.70
CA MET A 72 16.80 0.29 -5.06
C MET A 72 16.40 0.57 -6.51
N LEU A 73 16.75 -0.33 -7.44
CA LEU A 73 16.39 -0.18 -8.85
C LEU A 73 14.87 -0.22 -9.04
N ILE A 74 14.20 -1.21 -8.44
CA ILE A 74 12.74 -1.36 -8.51
C ILE A 74 12.03 -0.13 -7.93
N GLU A 75 12.48 0.38 -6.78
CA GLU A 75 11.88 1.57 -6.18
C GLU A 75 12.08 2.81 -7.05
N GLN A 76 13.29 3.01 -7.57
CA GLN A 76 13.61 4.17 -8.38
C GLN A 76 12.81 4.19 -9.69
N GLU A 77 12.71 3.05 -10.37
CA GLU A 77 11.89 2.91 -11.58
C GLU A 77 10.40 3.13 -11.28
N ALA A 78 9.88 2.52 -10.22
CA ALA A 78 8.48 2.69 -9.82
C ALA A 78 8.16 4.15 -9.45
N PHE A 79 9.05 4.84 -8.73
CA PHE A 79 8.89 6.25 -8.39
C PHE A 79 8.88 7.14 -9.64
N SER A 80 9.78 6.88 -10.59
CA SER A 80 9.83 7.62 -11.86
C SER A 80 8.59 7.39 -12.72
N LEU A 81 8.14 6.15 -12.86
CA LEU A 81 6.94 5.80 -13.66
C LEU A 81 5.66 6.37 -13.04
N ALA A 82 5.46 6.19 -11.73
CA ALA A 82 4.29 6.74 -11.04
C ALA A 82 4.32 8.27 -10.99
N GLY A 83 5.51 8.87 -10.88
CA GLY A 83 5.70 10.32 -11.02
C GLY A 83 5.24 10.82 -12.39
N ALA A 84 5.64 10.16 -13.48
CA ALA A 84 5.23 10.53 -14.83
C ALA A 84 3.69 10.50 -15.01
N SER A 85 3.00 9.51 -14.43
CA SER A 85 1.53 9.45 -14.43
C SER A 85 0.90 10.54 -13.57
N PHE A 86 1.46 10.87 -12.40
CA PHE A 86 0.91 11.89 -11.51
C PHE A 86 1.03 13.32 -12.06
N TYR A 87 2.08 13.61 -12.83
CA TYR A 87 2.29 14.92 -13.45
C TYR A 87 1.74 15.04 -14.89
N GLY A 88 1.40 13.91 -15.52
CA GLY A 88 0.93 13.86 -16.91
C GLY A 88 -0.59 14.00 -17.08
N GLU A 89 -1.36 14.03 -15.99
CA GLU A 89 -2.82 14.07 -16.01
C GLU A 89 -3.32 15.19 -15.07
N ASP A 90 -3.11 16.45 -15.47
CA ASP A 90 -4.08 17.47 -15.11
C ASP A 90 -5.37 17.20 -15.90
N ASP A 91 -6.41 16.81 -15.16
CA ASP A 91 -7.79 16.62 -15.65
C ASP A 91 -8.10 15.31 -16.39
N SER A 92 -7.99 14.15 -15.71
CA SER A 92 -9.11 13.20 -15.66
C SER A 92 -8.80 12.08 -14.68
N GLY A 93 -9.42 12.16 -13.50
CA GLY A 93 -9.39 11.04 -12.59
C GLY A 93 -10.04 9.79 -13.21
N MET A 94 -9.39 8.65 -13.00
CA MET A 94 -9.96 7.30 -12.98
C MET A 94 -10.72 6.81 -14.23
N GLU A 95 -9.99 6.44 -15.28
CA GLU A 95 -10.47 5.48 -16.29
C GLU A 95 -9.35 4.50 -16.70
N THR A 96 -8.90 3.66 -15.76
CA THR A 96 -8.14 2.45 -16.10
C THR A 96 -8.81 1.22 -15.52
N SER A 97 -10.10 1.07 -15.82
CA SER A 97 -10.80 -0.20 -15.62
C SER A 97 -11.17 -0.81 -16.97
N ARG A 98 -10.37 -1.80 -17.35
CA ARG A 98 -10.79 -3.02 -18.06
C ARG A 98 -10.89 -2.96 -19.60
N CYS A 99 -9.74 -3.14 -20.24
CA CYS A 99 -9.66 -3.88 -21.50
C CYS A 99 -8.94 -5.21 -21.28
N ILE A 100 -9.70 -6.24 -20.88
CA ILE A 100 -9.32 -7.64 -21.16
C ILE A 100 -10.37 -8.20 -22.11
N PRO A 101 -10.06 -8.38 -23.40
CA PRO A 101 -10.96 -9.08 -24.30
C PRO A 101 -11.03 -10.53 -23.83
N ARG A 102 -12.21 -10.95 -23.36
CA ARG A 102 -12.49 -12.39 -23.24
C ARG A 102 -12.55 -12.94 -24.65
N ARG A 103 -11.65 -13.88 -24.95
CA ARG A 103 -11.72 -14.74 -26.13
C ARG A 103 -13.04 -15.50 -26.16
#